data_AF-A0A8H6MUP6-F1
#
_entry.id   AF-A0A8H6MUP6-F1
#
_cell.length_a   1.000
_cell.length_b   1.000
_cell.length_c   1.000
_cell.angle_alpha   90.00
_cell.angle_beta   90.00
_cell.angle_gamma   90.00
#
_symmetry.space_group_name_H-M   'P 1'
#
loop_
_entity.id
_entity.type
_entity.pdbx_description
1 polymer ?
#
loop_
_entity_poly.entity_id
_entity_poly.type
_entity_poly.pdbx_seq_one_letter_code
_entity_poly.pdbx_strand_id
1 'polypeptide(L)' 'MGHPAGLRAGTRYAFSRNFREKGMIKLSTYLREYRVGDIVDIKANGAVQ' A
#
# COMPACT_ATOMS: atom_id res chain seq x y z
N MET A 1 27.37 13.70 -4.55
CA MET A 1 26.10 14.28 -5.04
C MET A 1 25.68 13.46 -6.25
N GLY A 2 24.61 12.66 -6.18
CA GLY A 2 24.31 11.70 -7.25
C GLY A 2 22.97 10.95 -7.14
N HIS A 3 22.35 10.93 -5.96
CA HIS A 3 21.01 10.37 -5.78
C HIS A 3 20.09 11.35 -5.06
N PRO A 4 18.96 11.75 -5.66
CA PRO A 4 17.96 12.54 -4.97
C PRO A 4 17.28 11.69 -3.88
N ALA A 5 17.40 12.11 -2.62
CA ALA A 5 16.77 11.47 -1.46
C ALA A 5 15.33 11.97 -1.25
N GLY A 6 14.50 11.83 -2.29
CA GLY A 6 13.08 12.18 -2.20
C GLY A 6 12.31 11.22 -1.28
N LEU A 7 11.21 11.69 -0.68
CA LEU A 7 10.38 10.94 0.28
C LEU A 7 9.91 9.56 -0.24
N ARG A 8 9.73 9.42 -1.55
CA ARG A 8 9.32 8.17 -2.24
C ARG A 8 10.35 7.72 -3.29
N ALA A 9 11.63 8.05 -3.09
CA ALA A 9 12.68 7.57 -3.98
C ALA A 9 12.85 6.03 -3.86
N GLY A 10 13.04 5.34 -5.00
CA GLY A 10 13.27 3.88 -5.01
C GLY A 10 12.03 3.00 -4.87
N THR A 11 10.81 3.57 -4.75
CA THR A 11 9.60 2.79 -4.42
C THR A 11 8.75 2.39 -5.62
N ARG A 12 9.31 2.40 -6.85
CA ARG A 12 8.56 2.09 -8.09
C ARG A 12 7.79 0.76 -8.00
N TYR A 13 8.45 -0.28 -7.50
CA TYR A 13 7.85 -1.60 -7.37
C TYR A 13 7.08 -1.77 -6.06
N ALA A 14 7.45 -1.06 -4.99
CA ALA A 14 6.80 -1.15 -3.69
C ALA A 14 5.34 -0.64 -3.72
N PHE A 15 5.06 0.40 -4.51
CA PHE A 15 3.69 0.93 -4.68
C PHE A 15 2.98 0.39 -5.92
N SER A 16 3.66 -0.41 -6.75
CA SER A 16 3.01 -1.00 -7.94
C SER A 16 2.02 -2.09 -7.54
N ARG A 17 0.85 -2.10 -8.19
CA ARG A 17 -0.09 -3.22 -8.11
C ARG A 17 0.37 -4.34 -9.03
N ASN A 18 0.09 -5.59 -8.65
CA ASN A 18 0.36 -6.75 -9.49
C ASN A 18 -0.50 -6.73 -10.76
N PHE A 19 -0.16 -7.61 -11.70
CA PHE A 19 -0.96 -7.82 -12.89
C PHE A 19 -2.38 -8.25 -12.53
N ARG A 20 -3.39 -7.67 -13.21
CA ARG A 20 -4.84 -7.89 -12.98
C ARG A 20 -5.37 -7.49 -11.60
N GLU A 21 -4.55 -6.85 -10.77
CA GLU A 21 -4.96 -6.32 -9.47
C GLU A 21 -5.12 -4.80 -9.48
N LYS A 22 -5.06 -4.17 -10.64
CA LYS A 22 -5.26 -2.72 -10.79
C LYS A 22 -6.73 -2.34 -10.59
N GLY A 23 -6.98 -1.11 -10.15
CA GLY A 23 -8.32 -0.58 -9.92
C GLY A 23 -8.58 -0.23 -8.46
N MET A 24 -9.84 0.10 -8.14
CA MET A 24 -10.24 0.43 -6.77
C MET A 24 -10.15 -0.78 -5.84
N ILE A 25 -9.80 -0.50 -4.58
CA ILE A 25 -9.79 -1.52 -3.53
C ILE A 25 -11.21 -2.02 -3.24
N LYS A 26 -11.35 -3.29 -2.87
CA LYS A 26 -12.63 -3.87 -2.47
C LYS A 26 -13.13 -3.21 -1.17
N LEU A 27 -14.42 -2.91 -1.11
CA LEU A 27 -15.05 -2.31 0.08
C LEU A 27 -14.92 -3.17 1.34
N SER A 28 -14.82 -4.50 1.19
CA SER A 28 -14.59 -5.43 2.30
C SER A 28 -13.33 -5.12 3.11
N THR A 29 -12.31 -4.51 2.50
CA THR A 29 -11.08 -4.13 3.20
C THR A 29 -11.30 -2.96 4.16
N TYR A 30 -12.18 -2.00 3.81
CA TYR A 30 -12.50 -0.87 4.67
C TYR A 30 -13.46 -1.23 5.80
N LEU A 31 -14.35 -2.19 5.57
CA LEU A 31 -15.37 -2.61 6.53
C LEU A 31 -14.85 -3.59 7.58
N ARG A 32 -13.58 -3.99 7.49
CA ARG A 32 -12.98 -4.89 8.48
C ARG A 32 -12.64 -4.11 9.74
N GLU A 33 -13.36 -4.41 10.82
CA GLU A 33 -13.07 -3.89 12.15
C GLU A 33 -11.86 -4.61 12.77
N TYR A 34 -11.07 -3.88 13.56
CA TYR A 34 -9.96 -4.40 14.34
C TYR A 34 -10.12 -3.99 15.80
N ARG A 35 -9.62 -4.83 16.71
CA ARG A 35 -9.65 -4.60 18.15
C ARG A 35 -8.24 -4.51 18.72
N VAL A 36 -8.14 -3.96 19.92
CA VAL A 36 -6.86 -3.86 20.64
C VAL A 36 -6.32 -5.27 20.88
N GLY A 37 -5.08 -5.52 20.46
CA GLY A 37 -4.42 -6.82 20.58
C GLY A 37 -4.44 -7.68 19.32
N ASP A 38 -5.19 -7.30 18.28
CA ASP A 38 -5.15 -8.00 17.00
C ASP A 38 -3.80 -7.79 16.31
N ILE A 39 -3.17 -8.89 15.88
CA ILE A 39 -1.94 -8.85 15.09
C ILE A 39 -2.33 -8.61 13.63
N VAL A 40 -1.81 -7.52 13.04
CA VAL A 40 -2.13 -7.09 11.68
C VAL A 40 -0.89 -6.83 10.84
N ASP A 41 -0.99 -7.11 9.54
CA ASP A 41 0.06 -6.81 8.57
C ASP A 41 -0.11 -5.40 7.98
N ILE A 42 0.99 -4.66 7.88
CA ILE A 42 1.01 -3.33 7.23
C ILE A 42 1.51 -3.50 5.80
N LYS A 43 0.60 -3.36 4.83
CA LYS A 43 0.92 -3.38 3.40
C LYS A 43 0.14 -2.29 2.67
N ALA A 44 0.86 -1.36 2.05
CA ALA A 44 0.26 -0.27 1.29
C ALA A 44 -0.49 -0.81 0.06
N ASN A 45 -1.70 -0.28 -0.17
CA ASN A 45 -2.38 -0.45 -1.44
C ASN A 45 -2.12 0.78 -2.31
N GLY A 46 -1.35 0.62 -3.40
CA GLY A 46 -0.99 1.72 -4.31
C GLY A 46 -2.16 2.36 -5.08
N ALA A 47 -3.39 1.89 -4.90
CA ALA A 47 -4.60 2.56 -5.39
C ALA A 47 -5.10 3.70 -4.47
N VAL A 48 -4.47 3.89 -3.29
CA VAL A 48 -4.79 4.91 -2.28
C VAL A 48 -3.50 5.67 -1.94
N GLN A 49 -3.55 7.02 -1.81
CA GLN A 49 -2.36 7.88 -1.70
C GLN A 49 -1.98 8.28 -0.27
#